data_AF-A0A3D8L083-F1
#
_entry.id   AF-A0A3D8L083-F1
#
_cell.length_a   1.000
_cell.length_b   1.000
_cell.length_c   1.000
_cell.angle_alpha   90.00
_cell.angle_beta   90.00
_cell.angle_gamma   90.00
#
_symmetry.space_group_name_H-M   'P 1'
#
loop_
_entity.id
_entity.type
_entity.pdbx_description
1 polymer ?
#
loop_
_entity_poly.entity_id
_entity_poly.type
_entity_poly.pdbx_seq_one_letter_code
_entity_poly.pdbx_strand_id
1 'polypeptide(L)' 'MAAMNSVRYNQELKTYFERKVGEGKSKMSVLNAVRNKLLHQIVAVVKRGTPYEVRLNNF' A
#
# COMPACT_ATOMS: atom_id res chain seq x y z
N MET A 1 -0.94 2.31 13.45
CA MET A 1 -1.91 1.25 13.08
C MET A 1 -2.30 1.24 11.60
N ALA A 2 -2.32 2.37 10.87
CA ALA A 2 -2.79 2.47 9.48
C ALA A 2 -2.24 1.38 8.52
N ALA A 3 -0.92 1.28 8.36
CA ALA A 3 -0.32 0.28 7.45
C ALA A 3 -0.71 -1.17 7.78
N MET A 4 -0.85 -1.52 9.07
CA MET A 4 -1.29 -2.87 9.46
C MET A 4 -2.74 -3.12 9.07
N ASN A 5 -3.62 -2.15 9.27
CA ASN A 5 -5.01 -2.25 8.83
C ASN A 5 -5.12 -2.28 7.30
N SER A 6 -4.33 -1.48 6.60
CA SER A 6 -4.28 -1.48 5.14
C SER A 6 -3.86 -2.84 4.58
N VAL A 7 -2.88 -3.51 5.16
CA VAL A 7 -2.50 -4.87 4.74
C VAL A 7 -3.62 -5.89 4.99
N ARG A 8 -4.50 -5.68 5.97
CA ARG A 8 -5.63 -6.59 6.24
C ARG A 8 -6.81 -6.38 5.29
N TYR A 9 -7.16 -5.12 5.00
CA TYR A 9 -8.43 -4.78 4.36
C TYR A 9 -8.29 -4.22 2.94
N ASN A 10 -7.11 -3.76 2.53
CA ASN A 10 -6.87 -3.26 1.18
C ASN A 10 -6.09 -4.31 0.36
N GLN A 11 -6.74 -4.88 -0.66
CA GLN A 11 -6.19 -5.98 -1.46
C GLN A 11 -4.90 -5.62 -2.20
N GLU A 12 -4.75 -4.37 -2.68
CA GLU A 12 -3.53 -3.90 -3.36
C GLU A 12 -2.34 -3.91 -2.38
N LEU A 13 -2.55 -3.37 -1.17
CA LEU A 13 -1.50 -3.28 -0.16
C LEU A 13 -1.19 -4.62 0.49
N LYS A 14 -2.18 -5.51 0.61
CA LYS A 14 -1.99 -6.91 0.99
C LYS A 14 -1.07 -7.63 -0.02
N THR A 15 -1.42 -7.56 -1.31
CA THR A 15 -0.64 -8.18 -2.38
C THR A 15 0.78 -7.63 -2.43
N TYR A 16 0.95 -6.32 -2.25
CA TYR A 16 2.25 -5.68 -2.16
C TYR A 16 3.07 -6.20 -0.97
N PHE A 17 2.45 -6.34 0.21
CA PHE A 17 3.09 -6.87 1.41
C PHE A 17 3.51 -8.33 1.21
N GLU A 18 2.60 -9.19 0.77
CA GLU A 18 2.86 -10.62 0.56
C GLU A 18 3.98 -10.85 -0.45
N ARG A 19 3.97 -10.13 -1.58
CA ARG A 19 5.05 -10.19 -2.57
C ARG A 19 6.40 -9.81 -1.97
N LYS A 20 6.45 -8.72 -1.22
CA LYS A 20 7.70 -8.22 -0.62
C LYS A 20 8.21 -9.13 0.50
N VAL A 21 7.33 -9.80 1.23
CA VAL A 21 7.71 -10.86 2.18
C VAL A 21 8.22 -12.10 1.43
N GLY A 22 7.58 -12.48 0.33
CA GLY A 22 8.03 -13.57 -0.56
C GLY A 22 9.41 -13.33 -1.19
N GLU A 23 9.82 -12.08 -1.36
CA GLU A 23 11.19 -11.68 -1.73
C GLU A 23 12.22 -11.90 -0.59
N GLY A 24 11.84 -12.50 0.54
CA GLY A 24 12.72 -12.78 1.68
C GLY A 24 12.92 -11.62 2.66
N LYS A 25 12.14 -10.54 2.54
CA LYS A 25 12.28 -9.35 3.41
C LYS A 25 11.58 -9.54 4.75
N SER A 26 12.16 -8.96 5.79
CA SER A 26 11.55 -8.99 7.12
C SER A 26 10.20 -8.28 7.14
N LYS A 27 9.19 -8.88 7.78
CA LYS A 27 7.82 -8.35 7.84
C LYS A 27 7.77 -6.89 8.31
N MET A 28 8.63 -6.51 9.25
CA MET A 28 8.68 -5.14 9.76
C MET A 28 9.22 -4.15 8.73
N SER A 29 10.25 -4.53 7.96
CA SER A 29 10.77 -3.71 6.86
C SER A 29 9.73 -3.57 5.74
N VAL A 30 9.01 -4.65 5.41
CA VAL A 30 7.92 -4.59 4.44
C VAL A 30 6.78 -3.69 4.92
N LEU A 31 6.45 -3.72 6.22
CA LEU A 31 5.45 -2.83 6.79
C LEU A 31 5.87 -1.35 6.68
N ASN A 32 7.16 -1.04 6.81
CA ASN A 32 7.68 0.31 6.54
C ASN A 32 7.50 0.69 5.06
N ALA A 33 7.75 -0.24 4.14
CA ALA A 33 7.50 0.00 2.72
C ALA A 33 6.01 0.27 2.43
N VAL A 34 5.08 -0.40 3.12
CA VAL A 34 3.64 -0.11 3.04
C VAL A 34 3.31 1.30 3.54
N ARG A 35 3.91 1.73 4.66
CA ARG A 35 3.74 3.12 5.18
C ARG A 35 4.18 4.15 4.14
N ASN A 36 5.33 3.95 3.53
CA ASN A 36 5.82 4.85 2.48
C ASN A 36 4.92 4.87 1.26
N LYS A 37 4.41 3.70 0.82
CA LYS A 37 3.46 3.63 -0.29
C LYS A 37 2.16 4.40 0.01
N LEU A 38 1.62 4.30 1.22
CA LEU A 38 0.47 5.10 1.66
C LEU A 38 0.77 6.60 1.65
N LEU A 39 1.93 7.00 2.19
CA LEU A 39 2.36 8.40 2.19
C LEU A 39 2.43 8.96 0.76
N HIS A 40 3.04 8.22 -0.16
CA HIS A 40 3.10 8.60 -1.57
C HIS A 40 1.72 8.73 -2.22
N GLN A 41 0.79 7.81 -1.93
CA GLN A 41 -0.58 7.91 -2.45
C GLN A 41 -1.29 9.18 -1.95
N ILE A 42 -1.19 9.48 -0.65
CA ILE A 42 -1.78 10.68 -0.05
C ILE A 42 -1.19 11.94 -0.68
N VAL A 43 0.14 12.03 -0.74
CA VAL A 43 0.84 13.18 -1.32
C VAL A 43 0.47 13.36 -2.80
N ALA A 44 0.34 12.28 -3.57
CA ALA A 44 -0.05 12.36 -4.98
C ALA A 44 -1.49 12.86 -5.16
N VAL A 45 -2.43 12.42 -4.31
CA VAL A 45 -3.82 12.88 -4.32
C VAL A 45 -3.89 14.38 -3.98
N VAL A 46 -3.22 14.79 -2.90
CA VAL A 46 -3.17 16.21 -2.48
C VAL A 46 -2.57 17.08 -3.58
N LYS A 47 -1.46 16.65 -4.19
CA LYS A 47 -0.79 17.42 -5.25
C LYS A 47 -1.62 17.52 -6.53
N ARG A 48 -2.35 16.45 -6.90
CA ARG A 48 -3.19 16.43 -8.10
C ARG A 48 -4.49 17.22 -7.93
N GLY A 49 -4.98 17.33 -6.70
CA GLY A 49 -6.24 18.03 -6.40
C GLY A 49 -7.50 17.29 -6.86
N THR A 50 -7.39 16.02 -7.25
CA THR A 50 -8.56 15.17 -7.56
C THR A 50 -8.63 13.97 -6.61
N PRO A 51 -9.83 13.44 -6.31
CA PRO A 51 -10.01 12.33 -5.38
C PRO A 51 -9.15 11.09 -5.71
N TYR A 52 -8.93 10.24 -4.70
CA TYR A 52 -8.31 8.94 -4.91
C TYR A 52 -9.27 8.04 -5.71
N GLU A 53 -8.77 7.42 -6.76
CA GLU A 53 -9.52 6.47 -7.59
C GLU A 53 -9.06 5.05 -7.32
N VAL A 54 -10.01 4.18 -6.95
CA VAL A 54 -9.76 2.75 -6.82
C VAL A 54 -9.74 2.15 -8.21
N ARG A 55 -8.54 1.86 -8.74
CA ARG A 55 -8.41 1.09 -9.98
C ARG A 55 -8.54 -0.39 -9.66
N LEU A 56 -9.72 -0.95 -9.92
CA LEU A 56 -9.90 -2.39 -10.02
C LEU A 56 -9.20 -2.81 -11.32
N ASN A 57 -8.10 -3.57 -11.21
CA ASN A 57 -7.57 -4.27 -12.37
C ASN A 57 -8.59 -5.34 -12.73
N ASN A 58 -9.47 -5.04 -13.68
CA ASN A 58 -10.31 -6.04 -14.31
C ASN A 58 -9.38 -6.95 -15.13
N PHE A 59 -9.38 -8.24 -14.81
CA PHE A 59 -8.81 -9.28 -15.65
C PHE A 59 -9.76 -9.56 -16.82
#